data_AF-A0A961CVV8-F1
#
_entry.id   AF-A0A961CVV8-F1
#
_cell.length_a   1.000
_cell.length_b   1.000
_cell.length_c   1.000
_cell.angle_alpha   90.00
_cell.angle_beta   90.00
_cell.angle_gamma   90.00
#
_symmetry.space_group_name_H-M   'P 1'
#
loop_
_entity.id
_entity.type
_entity.pdbx_description
1 polymer ?
#
loop_
_entity_poly.entity_id
_entity_poly.type
_entity_poly.pdbx_seq_one_letter_code
_entity_poly.pdbx_strand_id
1 'polypeptide(L)'
;MIVLDDTGFAHFGCYGSTLRTPHIDRLAAGGLRYNNFHTTALCSPTRACLLSGRNHHSVGMRGVSNWNTGFPHMRGGISPHAATVPELLRPHGYATYAA
;
A
#
# COMPACT_ATOMS: atom_id res chain seq x y z
N MET A 1 -8.42 -1.58 -5.36
CA MET A 1 -7.48 -0.67 -4.67
C MET A 1 -6.46 -0.21 -5.68
N ILE A 2 -6.11 1.08 -5.73
CA ILE A 2 -5.09 1.64 -6.63
C ILE A 2 -3.97 2.19 -5.75
N VAL A 3 -2.74 1.71 -5.96
CA VAL A 3 -1.54 2.16 -5.25
C VAL A 3 -0.52 2.55 -6.29
N LEU A 4 -0.04 3.78 -6.24
CA LEU A 4 0.92 4.32 -7.18
C LEU A 4 2.32 4.20 -6.59
N ASP A 5 3.31 3.95 -7.45
CA ASP A 5 4.70 3.78 -7.03
C ASP A 5 5.43 5.12 -7.11
N ASP A 6 6.15 5.46 -6.03
CA ASP A 6 6.97 6.67 -5.90
C ASP A 6 6.31 7.98 -6.34
N THR A 7 4.99 8.07 -6.18
CA THR A 7 4.24 9.28 -6.55
C THR A 7 4.25 10.29 -5.40
N GLY A 8 4.80 11.48 -5.66
CA GLY A 8 4.87 12.57 -4.71
C GLY A 8 3.51 13.21 -4.40
N PHE A 9 3.41 13.84 -3.23
CA PHE A 9 2.17 14.47 -2.74
C PHE A 9 1.57 15.49 -3.73
N ALA A 10 2.40 16.36 -4.31
CA ALA A 10 1.98 17.41 -5.23
C ALA A 10 2.05 17.01 -6.72
N HIS A 11 1.95 15.72 -7.04
CA HIS A 11 1.95 15.22 -8.44
C HIS A 11 0.54 15.18 -9.07
N PHE A 12 -0.53 15.40 -8.31
CA PHE A 12 -1.89 15.52 -8.86
C PHE A 12 -2.38 16.96 -8.85
N GLY A 13 -3.18 17.34 -9.85
CA GLY A 13 -3.80 18.66 -9.94
C GLY A 13 -4.60 19.00 -8.68
N CYS A 14 -5.33 18.03 -8.13
CA CYS A 14 -6.09 18.18 -6.89
C CYS A 14 -5.24 18.41 -5.62
N TYR A 15 -3.92 18.30 -5.73
CA TYR A 15 -2.91 18.63 -4.71
C TYR A 15 -1.94 19.74 -5.15
N GLY A 16 -2.26 20.49 -6.21
CA GLY A 16 -1.52 21.68 -6.65
C GLY A 16 -0.53 21.46 -7.80
N SER A 17 -0.55 20.28 -8.45
CA SER A 17 0.34 20.01 -9.59
C SER A 17 -0.06 20.74 -10.87
N THR A 18 0.91 20.94 -11.77
CA THR A 18 0.68 21.33 -13.18
C THR A 18 0.50 20.14 -14.11
N LEU A 19 0.74 18.92 -13.63
CA LEU A 19 0.54 17.70 -14.40
C LEU A 19 -0.94 17.49 -14.74
N ARG A 20 -1.22 17.00 -15.95
CA ARG A 20 -2.59 16.71 -16.39
C ARG A 20 -3.06 15.38 -15.82
N THR A 21 -3.80 15.42 -14.71
CA THR A 21 -4.31 14.22 -14.01
C THR A 21 -5.85 14.15 -13.95
N PRO A 22 -6.57 14.39 -15.07
CA PRO A 22 -8.01 14.70 -15.05
C PRO A 22 -8.87 13.59 -14.44
N HIS A 23 -8.48 12.32 -14.56
CA HIS A 23 -9.24 11.21 -13.98
C HIS A 23 -9.09 11.12 -12.46
N ILE A 24 -7.89 11.39 -11.92
CA ILE A 24 -7.66 11.45 -10.47
C ILE A 24 -8.32 12.70 -9.88
N ASP A 25 -8.21 13.84 -10.58
CA ASP A 25 -8.81 15.09 -10.14
C ASP A 25 -10.33 15.00 -10.07
N ARG A 26 -10.97 14.34 -11.06
CA ARG A 26 -12.41 14.06 -11.05
C ARG A 26 -12.82 13.11 -9.92
N LEU A 27 -12.03 12.07 -9.63
CA LEU A 27 -12.26 11.20 -8.47
C LEU A 27 -12.20 11.98 -7.16
N ALA A 28 -11.21 12.87 -7.03
CA ALA A 28 -11.01 13.68 -5.84
C ALA A 28 -12.12 14.73 -5.65
N ALA A 29 -12.66 15.30 -6.74
CA ALA A 29 -13.78 16.24 -6.71
C ALA A 29 -15.09 15.60 -6.25
N GLY A 30 -15.29 14.31 -6.51
CA GLY A 30 -16.47 13.54 -6.09
C GLY A 30 -16.29 12.74 -4.80
N GLY A 31 -15.18 12.93 -4.07
CA GLY A 31 -14.81 12.10 -2.93
C GLY A 31 -14.14 12.86 -1.79
N LEU A 32 -13.37 12.14 -0.98
CA LEU A 32 -12.58 12.69 0.12
C LEU A 32 -11.10 12.81 -0.27
N ARG A 33 -10.45 13.86 0.22
CA ARG A 33 -9.00 14.06 0.09
C ARG A 33 -8.36 14.09 1.47
N TYR A 34 -7.18 13.50 1.57
CA TYR A 34 -6.38 13.49 2.78
C TYR A 34 -5.10 14.29 2.55
N ASN A 35 -4.76 15.17 3.50
CA ASN A 35 -3.49 15.92 3.52
C ASN A 35 -2.54 15.44 4.62
N ASN A 36 -2.93 14.39 5.36
CA ASN A 36 -2.15 13.82 6.46
C ASN A 36 -2.30 12.28 6.48
N PHE A 37 -2.12 11.65 5.32
CA PHE A 37 -2.07 10.19 5.17
C PHE A 37 -0.61 9.74 5.12
N HIS A 38 -0.27 8.68 5.84
CA HIS A 38 1.11 8.24 5.99
C HIS A 38 1.33 6.82 5.47
N THR A 39 2.47 6.64 4.80
CA THR A 39 3.04 5.35 4.44
C THR A 39 4.32 5.12 5.24
N THR A 40 4.97 3.98 5.04
CA THR A 40 6.38 3.84 5.45
C THR A 40 7.29 4.52 4.42
N ALA A 41 8.60 4.56 4.69
CA ALA A 41 9.58 5.16 3.78
C ALA A 41 9.90 4.29 2.53
N LEU A 42 9.38 3.07 2.43
CA LEU A 42 9.72 2.12 1.36
C LEU A 42 8.47 1.44 0.78
N CYS A 43 8.57 0.98 -0.48
CA CYS A 43 7.46 0.36 -1.20
C CYS A 43 6.98 -0.96 -0.55
N SER A 44 7.89 -1.91 -0.32
CA SER A 44 7.54 -3.24 0.19
C SER A 44 6.96 -3.20 1.62
N PRO A 45 7.56 -2.45 2.58
CA PRO A 45 6.98 -2.30 3.91
C PRO A 45 5.62 -1.60 3.91
N THR A 46 5.43 -0.58 3.05
CA THR A 46 4.12 0.10 2.89
C THR A 46 3.05 -0.87 2.38
N ARG A 47 3.37 -1.65 1.33
CA ARG A 47 2.43 -2.64 0.77
C ARG A 47 2.13 -3.77 1.77
N ALA A 48 3.10 -4.18 2.59
CA ALA A 48 2.86 -5.13 3.68
C ALA A 48 1.88 -4.57 4.72
N CYS A 49 2.09 -3.34 5.20
CA CYS A 49 1.15 -2.67 6.11
C CYS A 49 -0.26 -2.58 5.52
N LEU A 50 -0.36 -2.17 4.25
CA LEU A 50 -1.63 -2.00 3.54
C LEU A 50 -2.40 -3.32 3.41
N LEU A 51 -1.70 -4.40 3.07
CA LEU A 51 -2.32 -5.71 2.86
C LEU A 51 -2.65 -6.42 4.16
N SER A 52 -1.92 -6.21 5.25
CA SER A 52 -2.14 -6.96 6.50
C SER A 52 -2.75 -6.13 7.63
N GLY A 53 -2.86 -4.82 7.50
CA GLY A 53 -3.29 -3.90 8.56
C GLY A 53 -2.36 -3.89 9.79
N ARG A 54 -1.09 -4.29 9.63
CA ARG A 54 -0.12 -4.46 10.74
C ARG A 54 1.16 -3.69 10.46
N ASN A 55 1.93 -3.38 11.50
CA ASN A 55 3.26 -2.81 11.33
C ASN A 55 4.17 -3.76 10.54
N HIS A 56 4.89 -3.22 9.57
CA HIS A 56 5.77 -3.96 8.65
C HIS A 56 6.87 -4.78 9.35
N HIS A 57 7.40 -4.33 10.50
CA HIS A 57 8.35 -5.11 11.28
C HIS A 57 7.72 -6.37 11.87
N SER A 58 6.47 -6.28 12.34
CA SER A 58 5.73 -7.39 12.94
C SER A 58 5.34 -8.47 11.95
N VAL A 59 5.37 -8.16 10.64
CA VAL A 59 5.02 -9.10 9.57
C VAL A 59 6.22 -9.49 8.71
N GLY A 60 7.45 -9.22 9.16
CA GLY A 60 8.67 -9.68 8.49
C GLY A 60 9.10 -8.86 7.28
N MET A 61 8.60 -7.64 7.13
CA MET A 61 8.89 -6.73 6.03
C MET A 61 9.58 -5.44 6.52
N ARG A 62 10.68 -5.56 7.29
CA ARG A 62 11.46 -4.38 7.71
C ARG A 62 11.98 -3.53 6.52
N GLY A 63 12.23 -4.14 5.37
CA GLY A 63 12.83 -3.48 4.21
C GLY A 63 12.24 -3.99 2.89
N VAL A 64 13.01 -3.88 1.81
CA VAL A 64 12.58 -4.29 0.47
C VAL A 64 12.33 -5.80 0.43
N SER A 65 11.30 -6.20 -0.32
CA SER A 65 11.00 -7.61 -0.61
C SER A 65 12.20 -8.36 -1.21
N ASN A 66 12.21 -9.68 -1.08
CA ASN A 66 13.30 -10.57 -1.51
C ASN A 66 14.64 -10.38 -0.78
N TRP A 67 14.72 -9.47 0.19
CA TRP A 67 15.87 -9.38 1.08
C TRP A 67 15.56 -10.08 2.41
N ASN A 68 16.12 -11.27 2.59
CA ASN A 68 15.98 -12.05 3.81
C ASN A 68 17.30 -12.04 4.58
N THR A 69 17.30 -11.57 5.82
CA THR A 69 18.50 -11.54 6.66
C THR A 69 18.62 -12.75 7.60
N GLY A 70 17.66 -13.68 7.54
CA GLY A 70 17.54 -14.81 8.46
C GLY A 70 16.77 -14.49 9.75
N PHE A 71 16.43 -13.22 9.99
CA PHE A 71 15.70 -12.79 11.19
C PHE A 71 14.20 -12.64 10.95
N PRO A 72 13.33 -12.90 11.96
CA PRO A 72 11.88 -12.87 11.79
C PRO A 72 11.31 -11.54 11.30
N HIS A 73 11.95 -10.42 11.64
CA HIS A 73 11.52 -9.07 11.24
C HIS A 73 11.93 -8.70 9.80
N MET A 74 12.77 -9.51 9.14
CA MET A 74 13.24 -9.27 7.78
C MET A 74 13.33 -10.58 6.99
N ARG A 75 12.15 -11.07 6.60
CA ARG A 75 11.96 -12.32 5.84
C ARG A 75 11.96 -12.09 4.33
N GLY A 76 11.81 -10.84 3.88
CA GLY A 76 11.62 -10.50 2.47
C GLY A 76 10.21 -10.80 1.93
N GLY A 77 9.28 -11.20 2.81
CA GLY A 77 7.90 -11.58 2.49
C GLY A 77 7.00 -11.41 3.72
N ILE A 78 5.69 -11.19 3.50
CA ILE A 78 4.70 -11.08 4.58
C ILE A 78 4.67 -12.42 5.34
N SER A 79 4.74 -12.35 6.67
CA SER A 79 4.67 -13.53 7.55
C SER A 79 3.38 -14.33 7.31
N PRO A 80 3.44 -15.67 7.24
CA PRO A 80 2.24 -16.51 7.11
C PRO A 80 1.31 -16.43 8.33
N HIS A 81 1.78 -15.85 9.45
CA HIS A 81 0.95 -15.58 10.62
C HIS A 81 0.12 -14.29 10.51
N ALA A 82 0.22 -13.58 9.38
CA ALA A 82 -0.52 -12.37 9.12
C ALA A 82 -1.42 -12.52 7.89
N ALA A 83 -2.71 -12.79 8.12
CA ALA A 83 -3.71 -12.78 7.06
C ALA A 83 -3.75 -11.42 6.35
N THR A 84 -3.91 -11.47 5.03
CA THR A 84 -4.03 -10.32 4.15
C THR A 84 -5.49 -9.99 3.84
N VAL A 85 -5.79 -8.75 3.45
CA VAL A 85 -7.12 -8.31 3.00
C VAL A 85 -7.76 -9.28 2.00
N PRO A 86 -7.09 -9.72 0.91
CA PRO A 86 -7.71 -10.69 -0.01
C PRO A 86 -7.99 -12.06 0.64
N GLU A 87 -7.14 -12.54 1.54
CA GLU A 87 -7.39 -13.80 2.27
C GLU A 87 -8.59 -13.69 3.20
N LEU A 88 -8.80 -12.53 3.82
CA LEU A 88 -9.97 -12.26 4.65
C LEU A 88 -11.26 -12.11 3.83
N LEU A 89 -11.20 -11.51 2.64
CA LEU A 89 -12.38 -11.27 1.81
C LEU A 89 -12.84 -12.51 1.02
N ARG A 90 -11.93 -13.41 0.63
CA ARG A 90 -12.25 -14.61 -0.17
C ARG A 90 -13.33 -15.51 0.46
N PRO A 91 -13.29 -15.87 1.76
CA PRO A 91 -14.33 -16.66 2.40
C PRO A 91 -15.73 -16.02 2.37
N HIS A 92 -15.79 -14.69 2.15
CA HIS A 92 -17.03 -13.93 2.05
C HIS A 92 -17.51 -13.74 0.60
N GLY A 93 -17.01 -14.55 -0.34
CA GLY A 93 -17.50 -14.56 -1.73
C GLY A 93 -16.89 -13.49 -2.63
N TYR A 94 -15.91 -12.72 -2.15
CA TYR A 94 -15.23 -11.73 -2.97
C TYR A 94 -14.21 -12.38 -3.90
N ALA A 95 -14.31 -12.11 -5.20
CA ALA A 95 -13.23 -12.37 -6.14
C ALA A 95 -12.12 -11.33 -5.96
N THR A 96 -10.88 -11.80 -5.84
CA THR A 96 -9.71 -10.95 -5.57
C THR A 96 -8.75 -10.97 -6.76
N TYR A 97 -8.46 -9.80 -7.32
CA TYR A 97 -7.57 -9.65 -8.48
C TYR A 97 -6.41 -8.71 -8.16
N ALA A 98 -5.27 -8.96 -8.80
CA ALA A 98 -4.10 -8.08 -8.81
C ALA A 98 -3.50 -8.09 -10.23
N ALA A 99 -2.89 -6.98 -10.63
CA ALA A 99 -2.23 -6.78 -11.91
C ALA A 99 -0.86 -6.14 -11.68
#